data_AF-A0A1D2JN65-F1
#
_entry.id   AF-A0A1D2JN65-F1
#
_cell.length_a   1.000
_cell.length_b   1.000
_cell.length_c   1.000
_cell.angle_alpha   90.00
_cell.angle_beta   90.00
_cell.angle_gamma   90.00
#
_symmetry.space_group_name_H-M   'P 1'
#
loop_
_entity.id
_entity.type
_entity.pdbx_description
1 polymer ?
#
loop_
_entity_poly.entity_id
_entity_poly.type
_entity_poly.pdbx_seq_one_letter_code
_entity_poly.pdbx_strand_id
1 'polypeptide(L)' 'MPLVVSNVSNDQQADWSTKLLGKKLTQSTSDTASFAKKDLPPSHRVVEPGMMMTMDHIPER' A
#
# COMPACT_ATOMS: atom_id res chain seq x y z
N MET A 1 17.15 -16.60 -4.37
CA MET A 1 16.93 -15.25 -3.81
C MET A 1 16.57 -15.42 -2.34
N PRO A 2 17.19 -14.68 -1.40
CA PRO A 2 16.79 -14.78 -0.01
C PRO A 2 15.38 -14.21 0.15
N LEU A 3 14.48 -15.01 0.73
CA LEU A 3 13.14 -14.56 1.10
C LEU A 3 13.29 -13.63 2.30
N VAL A 4 13.20 -12.32 2.06
CA VAL A 4 13.10 -11.33 3.14
C VAL A 4 11.70 -11.46 3.72
N VAL A 5 11.58 -12.22 4.81
CA VAL A 5 10.35 -12.29 5.60
C VAL A 5 10.36 -11.09 6.54
N SER A 6 9.47 -10.14 6.30
CA SER A 6 9.26 -9.01 7.21
C SER A 6 8.91 -9.54 8.60
N ASN A 7 9.74 -9.21 9.59
CA ASN A 7 9.49 -9.50 10.99
C ASN A 7 8.17 -8.84 11.39
N VAL A 8 7.14 -9.64 11.69
CA VAL A 8 5.78 -9.20 12.04
C VAL A 8 5.79 -8.62 13.47
N SER A 9 6.36 -7.42 13.63
CA SER A 9 5.93 -6.50 14.67
C SER A 9 4.53 -5.99 14.30
N ASN A 10 3.74 -5.58 15.30
CA ASN A 10 2.35 -5.11 15.18
C ASN A 10 2.26 -3.73 14.48
N ASP A 11 3.07 -3.56 13.44
CA ASP A 11 3.27 -2.33 12.70
C ASP A 11 2.42 -2.43 11.43
N GLN A 12 1.35 -1.64 11.38
CA GLN A 12 0.43 -1.58 10.22
C GLN A 12 1.16 -1.39 8.89
N GLN A 13 2.34 -0.74 8.92
CA GLN A 13 3.20 -0.56 7.75
C GLN A 13 3.69 -1.90 7.16
N ALA A 14 4.05 -2.88 7.99
CA ALA A 14 4.52 -4.19 7.53
C ALA A 14 3.39 -4.97 6.84
N ASP A 15 2.17 -4.89 7.36
CA ASP A 15 0.99 -5.53 6.77
C ASP A 15 0.68 -4.97 5.38
N TRP A 16 0.71 -3.64 5.22
CA TRP A 16 0.50 -2.99 3.93
C TRP A 16 1.62 -3.29 2.94
N SER A 17 2.87 -3.36 3.40
CA SER A 17 4.01 -3.71 2.55
C SER A 17 3.82 -5.11 1.94
N THR A 18 3.38 -6.08 2.74
CA THR A 18 3.12 -7.46 2.29
C THR A 18 1.95 -7.52 1.30
N LYS A 19 0.92 -6.68 1.49
CA LYS A 19 -0.26 -6.64 0.62
C LYS A 19 0.01 -5.96 -0.73
N LEU A 20 0.81 -4.89 -0.75
CA LEU A 20 0.92 -4.01 -1.92
C LEU A 20 2.19 -4.22 -2.74
N LEU A 21 3.32 -4.58 -2.11
CA LEU A 21 4.59 -4.69 -2.83
C LEU A 21 4.52 -5.77 -3.92
N GLY A 22 4.93 -5.38 -5.13
CA GLY A 22 4.93 -6.26 -6.31
C GLY A 22 3.57 -6.44 -6.99
N LYS A 23 2.47 -5.90 -6.45
CA LYS A 23 1.15 -5.94 -7.09
C LYS A 23 0.83 -4.68 -7.88
N LYS A 24 0.01 -4.81 -8.93
CA LYS A 24 -0.51 -3.68 -9.69
C LYS A 24 -1.82 -3.17 -9.11
N LEU A 25 -1.97 -1.84 -8.98
CA LEU A 25 -3.23 -1.25 -8.55
C LEU A 25 -4.26 -1.26 -9.70
N THR A 26 -5.43 -1.83 -9.45
CA THR A 26 -6.57 -1.90 -10.39
C THR A 26 -7.80 -1.22 -9.81
N GLN A 27 -8.79 -0.92 -10.65
CA GLN A 27 -9.99 -0.21 -10.18
C GLN A 27 -10.97 -1.12 -9.41
N SER A 28 -11.09 -2.39 -9.78
CA SER A 28 -12.19 -3.24 -9.29
C SER A 28 -11.81 -4.65 -8.87
N THR A 29 -10.70 -5.23 -9.34
CA THR A 29 -10.43 -6.66 -9.18
C THR A 29 -9.11 -6.88 -8.45
N SER A 30 -9.17 -7.65 -7.36
CA SER A 30 -8.02 -8.04 -6.56
C SER A 30 -7.66 -9.47 -6.92
N ASP A 31 -6.45 -9.68 -7.45
CA ASP A 31 -5.93 -10.99 -7.85
C ASP A 31 -4.58 -11.26 -7.18
N THR A 32 -3.93 -12.37 -7.54
CA THR A 32 -2.59 -12.69 -7.05
C THR A 32 -1.56 -11.62 -7.44
N ALA A 33 -1.71 -11.00 -8.61
CA ALA A 33 -0.80 -9.97 -9.14
C ALA A 33 -1.35 -8.54 -9.08
N SER A 34 -2.58 -8.35 -8.61
CA SER A 34 -3.28 -7.06 -8.62
C SER A 34 -3.93 -6.76 -7.27
N PHE A 35 -4.13 -5.48 -6.97
CA PHE A 35 -4.80 -5.01 -5.76
C PHE A 35 -5.83 -3.95 -6.14
N ALA A 36 -7.09 -4.13 -5.72
CA ALA A 36 -8.16 -3.22 -6.09
C ALA A 36 -8.15 -1.96 -5.23
N LYS A 37 -8.37 -0.80 -5.84
CA LYS A 37 -8.52 0.48 -5.11
C LYS A 37 -9.71 0.50 -4.16
N LYS A 38 -10.70 -0.36 -4.38
CA LYS A 38 -11.87 -0.54 -3.50
C LYS A 38 -11.48 -1.11 -2.13
N ASP A 39 -10.36 -1.82 -2.05
CA ASP A 39 -9.85 -2.45 -0.84
C ASP A 39 -8.91 -1.52 -0.04
N LEU A 40 -8.68 -0.30 -0.53
CA LEU A 40 -7.94 0.72 0.19
C LEU A 40 -8.84 1.40 1.23
N PRO A 41 -8.25 1.98 2.30
CA PRO A 41 -9.01 2.75 3.29
C PRO A 41 -9.81 3.87 2.63
N PRO A 42 -10.93 4.32 3.21
CA PRO A 42 -11.78 5.36 2.63
C PRO A 42 -11.00 6.67 2.40
N SER A 43 -10.12 7.01 3.33
CA SER A 43 -9.16 8.12 3.22
C SER A 43 -7.82 7.56 2.74
N HIS A 44 -7.53 7.65 1.43
CA HIS A 44 -6.24 7.27 0.88
C HIS A 44 -5.85 8.15 -0.30
N ARG A 45 -4.56 8.14 -0.65
CA ARG A 45 -4.05 8.78 -1.87
C ARG A 45 -3.05 7.86 -2.56
N VAL A 46 -3.25 7.61 -3.85
CA VAL A 46 -2.28 6.93 -4.71
C VAL A 46 -1.38 7.99 -5.32
N VAL A 47 -0.09 7.93 -5.07
CA VAL A 47 0.88 8.93 -5.53
C VAL A 47 1.99 8.27 -6.33
N GLU A 48 2.36 8.90 -7.43
CA GLU A 48 3.44 8.42 -8.30
C GLU A 48 4.81 8.89 -7.80
N PRO A 49 5.88 8.12 -8.06
CA PRO A 49 7.24 8.53 -7.73
C PRO A 49 7.57 9.89 -8.37
N GLY A 50 8.04 10.85 -7.56
CA GLY A 50 8.42 12.19 -8.01
C GLY A 50 7.29 13.22 -8.04
N MET A 51 6.05 12.83 -7.74
CA MET A 51 4.95 13.78 -7.57
C MET A 51 5.17 14.62 -6.30
N MET A 52 4.92 15.94 -6.39
CA MET A 52 4.97 16.82 -5.23
C MET A 52 3.85 16.48 -4.25
N MET A 53 4.18 16.38 -2.96
CA MET A 53 3.22 16.15 -1.88
C MET A 53 3.37 17.22 -0.80
N THR A 54 2.28 17.49 -0.09
CA THR A 54 2.28 18.33 1.10
C THR A 54 2.94 17.58 2.26
N MET A 55 3.72 18.28 3.08
CA MET A 55 4.36 17.72 4.30
C MET A 55 3.49 17.90 5.55
N ASP A 56 2.18 18.05 5.37
CA ASP A 56 1.22 18.20 6.45
C ASP A 56 0.89 16.85 7.11
N HIS A 57 0.63 16.87 8.41
CA HIS A 57 0.19 15.68 9.15
C HIS A 57 -1.34 15.62 9.19
N ILE A 58 -1.90 14.56 8.62
CA ILE A 58 -3.33 14.24 8.68
C ILE A 58 -3.44 12.86 9.34
N PRO A 59 -3.94 12.75 10.59
CA PRO A 59 -3.98 11.49 11.33
C PRO A 59 -4.78 10.37 10.65
N GLU A 60 -5.77 10.76 9.85
CA GLU A 60 -6.71 9.85 9.15
C GLU A 60 -6.23 9.43 7.74
N ARG A 61 -5.01 9.83 7.31
CA ARG A 61 -4.46 9.59 5.96
C ARG A 61 -3.34 8.56 5.95
#